data_AF-A0A2U1RFD8-F1
#
_entry.id   AF-A0A2U1RFD8-F1
#
_cell.length_a   1.000
_cell.length_b   1.000
_cell.length_c   1.000
_cell.angle_alpha   90.00
_cell.angle_beta   90.00
_cell.angle_gamma   90.00
#
_symmetry.space_group_name_H-M   'P 1'
#
loop_
_entity.id
_entity.type
_entity.pdbx_description
1 polymer ?
#
loop_
_entity_poly.entity_id
_entity_poly.type
_entity_poly.pdbx_seq_one_letter_code
_entity_poly.pdbx_strand_id
1 'polypeptide(L)'
;MNNMPVKPPTGGSTPVKVDASTSPTRPAEVGTPLPGPSGRRDFGSGLSLDDLRPRPGSSSAVDADAAGTTPAVIIHAAPVETRLLAPGPALDDYVINARAILPEVNSEGLTVFKKRTYAEVADGEFVLVAVDPETGLHRARRPSDLLPGPVMLRDATSGFWYPRTVVEPATRAQVRSYLPDMSDQHADDFIARFDDKDVADLELKRIQLGLAQLGSENVWFPHFQSREAWGSEKQATIDMWSTLRQLYKWQGQPDLRVYRDGQLSGYKLDMNLMLWPVERLHSLKFKAVVELSLRGNARLNPEVFFAQFPNIESLTVTSAQFATGLHAWNNAAGRYQFQILQSRLEINSRFATLLNGLSRLRVLSLQDCNFPARFSVSGMTQLQVLRLGNTYGMADLAGVVAGLPSPSRLQVLDLHKNNSLLVAPDITRMTELRVLDLTGTGINRLPGGLGADNARSRLEVLRLGDNALSVAPSLKGMTALQELDLSNARLDSFPEGITSEIPAKVLNLANNRISSIPESVELRAGFNLIGNPITDPASLRRLIHARITTGTDI
;
A
#
# COMPACT_ATOMS: atom_id res chain seq x y z
N MET A 1 -35.89 32.69 -21.97
CA MET A 1 -36.08 33.29 -23.30
C MET A 1 -34.73 33.49 -23.97
N ASN A 2 -34.62 33.00 -25.22
CA ASN A 2 -33.69 33.33 -26.30
C ASN A 2 -32.17 33.20 -26.09
N ASN A 3 -31.37 32.77 -27.07
CA ASN A 3 -31.49 31.83 -28.20
C ASN A 3 -30.03 31.69 -28.70
N MET A 4 -29.66 30.47 -29.11
CA MET A 4 -28.40 30.05 -29.79
C MET A 4 -28.15 30.82 -31.13
N PRO A 5 -27.10 30.57 -31.98
CA PRO A 5 -26.14 29.44 -31.99
C PRO A 5 -24.67 29.73 -32.40
N VAL A 6 -23.79 28.76 -32.10
CA VAL A 6 -22.45 28.60 -32.68
C VAL A 6 -22.49 27.45 -33.71
N LYS A 7 -21.87 27.70 -34.88
CA LYS A 7 -21.76 26.81 -36.05
C LYS A 7 -20.87 25.56 -35.80
N PRO A 8 -21.07 24.45 -36.56
CA PRO A 8 -20.29 23.22 -36.45
C PRO A 8 -19.13 23.15 -37.46
N PRO A 9 -18.14 22.24 -37.27
CA PRO A 9 -17.27 21.82 -38.36
C PRO A 9 -17.72 20.49 -38.99
N THR A 10 -17.76 20.53 -40.32
CA THR A 10 -17.55 19.47 -41.33
C THR A 10 -16.52 18.41 -40.88
N GLY A 11 -16.66 17.10 -41.07
CA GLY A 11 -17.08 16.38 -42.27
C GLY A 11 -15.86 15.63 -42.82
N GLY A 12 -15.79 14.32 -42.62
CA GLY A 12 -14.71 13.46 -43.11
C GLY A 12 -15.05 11.98 -42.92
N SER A 13 -15.71 11.40 -43.91
CA SER A 13 -16.14 10.00 -43.98
C SER A 13 -15.27 9.24 -44.99
N THR A 14 -14.82 8.04 -44.62
CA THR A 14 -14.55 6.92 -45.54
C THR A 14 -14.73 5.60 -44.77
N PRO A 15 -15.53 4.64 -45.27
CA PRO A 15 -15.73 3.32 -44.68
C PRO A 15 -15.05 2.22 -45.51
N VAL A 16 -14.41 1.26 -44.86
CA VAL A 16 -14.04 -0.05 -45.41
C VAL A 16 -14.00 -1.02 -44.21
N LYS A 17 -14.41 -2.28 -44.21
CA LYS A 17 -15.34 -3.15 -44.96
C LYS A 17 -15.15 -4.50 -44.24
N VAL A 18 -16.22 -5.08 -43.74
CA VAL A 18 -16.22 -6.38 -43.05
C VAL A 18 -16.17 -7.48 -44.09
N ASP A 19 -15.28 -8.46 -43.93
CA ASP A 19 -15.37 -9.74 -44.64
C ASP A 19 -15.48 -10.89 -43.61
N ALA A 20 -16.49 -11.72 -43.85
CA ALA A 20 -16.80 -12.94 -43.11
C ALA A 20 -16.41 -14.17 -43.94
N SER A 21 -16.39 -15.33 -43.28
CA SER A 21 -16.20 -16.70 -43.81
C SER A 21 -14.74 -17.06 -44.12
N THR A 22 -14.18 -18.18 -43.67
CA THR A 22 -14.67 -19.56 -43.78
C THR A 22 -13.87 -20.48 -42.83
N SER A 23 -14.53 -21.50 -42.24
CA SER A 23 -13.85 -22.73 -41.77
C SER A 23 -13.43 -23.59 -42.98
N PRO A 24 -12.45 -24.51 -42.83
CA PRO A 24 -12.86 -25.92 -42.77
C PRO A 24 -11.95 -26.89 -41.97
N THR A 25 -12.59 -28.00 -41.59
CA THR A 25 -12.08 -29.40 -41.54
C THR A 25 -11.06 -29.88 -40.50
N ARG A 26 -11.61 -30.72 -39.62
CA ARG A 26 -11.12 -31.95 -38.95
C ARG A 26 -10.22 -32.86 -39.83
N PRO A 27 -9.37 -33.69 -39.20
CA PRO A 27 -9.47 -35.14 -39.42
C PRO A 27 -9.55 -35.95 -38.11
N ALA A 28 -10.07 -37.17 -38.26
CA ALA A 28 -10.39 -38.13 -37.23
C ALA A 28 -9.28 -39.21 -37.08
N GLU A 29 -9.27 -39.83 -35.89
CA GLU A 29 -8.96 -41.24 -35.58
C GLU A 29 -7.60 -41.86 -35.95
N VAL A 30 -6.85 -42.28 -34.92
CA VAL A 30 -6.33 -43.67 -34.77
C VAL A 30 -6.31 -44.02 -33.27
N GLY A 31 -6.82 -45.21 -32.91
CA GLY A 31 -6.92 -45.69 -31.54
C GLY A 31 -5.89 -46.75 -31.12
N THR A 32 -5.70 -46.84 -29.79
CA THR A 32 -5.37 -48.03 -28.95
C THR A 32 -4.04 -48.79 -29.13
N PRO A 33 -3.54 -49.60 -28.15
CA PRO A 33 -3.95 -49.80 -26.74
C PRO A 33 -2.79 -49.80 -25.69
N LEU A 34 -3.19 -49.96 -24.42
CA LEU A 34 -2.42 -50.31 -23.20
C LEU A 34 -1.48 -51.53 -23.33
N PRO A 35 -0.56 -51.71 -22.37
CA PRO A 35 -0.78 -52.70 -21.28
C PRO A 35 -0.57 -52.02 -19.91
N GLY A 36 -1.20 -52.40 -18.79
CA GLY A 36 -1.51 -53.73 -18.28
C GLY A 36 -0.79 -53.90 -16.92
N PRO A 37 -1.46 -54.30 -15.82
CA PRO A 37 -1.03 -54.03 -14.43
C PRO A 37 -0.43 -55.24 -13.69
N SER A 38 0.24 -54.99 -12.56
CA SER A 38 0.59 -55.99 -11.54
C SER A 38 1.10 -55.26 -10.29
N GLY A 39 0.70 -55.54 -9.05
CA GLY A 39 -0.21 -56.52 -8.49
C GLY A 39 -0.38 -56.27 -6.99
N ARG A 40 -1.55 -56.64 -6.47
CA ARG A 40 -1.93 -56.69 -5.05
C ARG A 40 -1.00 -57.58 -4.20
N ARG A 41 -0.87 -57.25 -2.91
CA ARG A 41 -1.29 -58.06 -1.73
C ARG A 41 -0.93 -57.27 -0.45
N ASP A 42 -1.85 -56.69 0.32
CA ASP A 42 -2.88 -57.22 1.24
C ASP A 42 -2.39 -57.86 2.56
N PHE A 43 -2.96 -57.32 3.65
CA PHE A 43 -3.09 -57.77 5.06
C PHE A 43 -1.82 -57.84 5.95
N GLY A 44 -1.81 -57.36 7.20
CA GLY A 44 -2.85 -56.73 8.02
C GLY A 44 -2.40 -56.59 9.49
N SER A 45 -3.14 -55.73 10.21
CA SER A 45 -3.50 -55.86 11.64
C SER A 45 -2.48 -55.52 12.73
N GLY A 46 -2.85 -54.57 13.61
CA GLY A 46 -2.59 -54.73 15.05
C GLY A 46 -2.11 -53.49 15.84
N LEU A 47 -3.06 -52.66 16.29
CA LEU A 47 -3.20 -52.12 17.66
C LEU A 47 -1.94 -51.61 18.42
N SER A 48 -1.88 -50.31 18.71
CA SER A 48 -2.26 -49.71 20.01
C SER A 48 -1.57 -48.37 20.28
N LEU A 49 -2.37 -47.46 20.86
CA LEU A 49 -2.04 -46.23 21.58
C LEU A 49 -1.06 -46.50 22.74
N ASP A 50 -0.05 -45.65 22.95
CA ASP A 50 0.01 -44.67 24.05
C ASP A 50 1.42 -44.07 24.27
N ASP A 51 1.41 -42.86 24.85
CA ASP A 51 2.47 -42.18 25.61
C ASP A 51 3.60 -41.38 24.92
N LEU A 52 3.19 -40.16 24.56
CA LEU A 52 3.64 -38.88 25.13
C LEU A 52 4.93 -38.85 25.99
N ARG A 53 5.92 -38.18 25.38
CA ARG A 53 6.86 -37.16 25.91
C ARG A 53 8.18 -37.59 26.59
N PRO A 54 9.29 -36.89 26.26
CA PRO A 54 10.64 -37.22 26.70
C PRO A 54 11.10 -36.43 27.94
N ARG A 55 12.06 -36.99 28.67
CA ARG A 55 12.95 -36.24 29.57
C ARG A 55 14.40 -36.77 29.50
N PRO A 56 15.39 -35.94 29.90
CA PRO A 56 16.65 -35.78 29.19
C PRO A 56 17.84 -36.45 29.91
N GLY A 57 18.98 -36.54 29.22
CA GLY A 57 20.26 -36.87 29.85
C GLY A 57 21.42 -37.01 28.87
N SER A 58 22.25 -35.96 28.81
CA SER A 58 23.69 -36.00 28.50
C SER A 58 24.41 -37.07 29.35
N SER A 59 25.57 -37.65 29.06
CA SER A 59 26.66 -37.47 28.11
C SER A 59 27.56 -38.70 28.24
N SER A 60 28.29 -39.10 27.20
CA SER A 60 29.74 -39.35 27.33
C SER A 60 30.38 -39.52 25.94
N ALA A 61 31.53 -38.88 25.80
CA ALA A 61 32.35 -38.78 24.62
C ALA A 61 33.25 -40.01 24.41
N VAL A 62 33.62 -40.29 23.16
CA VAL A 62 34.97 -40.70 22.74
C VAL A 62 35.23 -40.21 21.30
N ASP A 63 36.23 -39.32 21.17
CA ASP A 63 37.26 -39.09 20.13
C ASP A 63 37.11 -39.69 18.72
N ALA A 64 37.72 -39.18 17.64
CA ALA A 64 38.40 -37.96 17.22
C ALA A 64 38.88 -38.28 15.77
N ASP A 65 39.20 -37.25 14.98
CA ASP A 65 39.89 -37.31 13.67
C ASP A 65 39.13 -37.84 12.44
N ALA A 66 38.38 -36.92 11.81
CA ALA A 66 38.36 -36.73 10.35
C ALA A 66 37.64 -35.42 9.99
N ALA A 67 38.28 -34.27 10.24
CA ALA A 67 37.80 -32.98 9.74
C ALA A 67 38.73 -32.48 8.63
N GLY A 68 38.29 -32.69 7.38
CA GLY A 68 38.85 -32.00 6.22
C GLY A 68 38.69 -30.49 6.40
N THR A 69 39.81 -29.78 6.29
CA THR A 69 39.90 -28.32 6.39
C THR A 69 39.09 -27.72 5.24
N THR A 70 37.95 -27.11 5.55
CA THR A 70 37.28 -26.20 4.62
C THR A 70 38.19 -24.98 4.41
N PRO A 71 38.45 -24.54 3.18
CA PRO A 71 39.25 -23.34 2.96
C PRO A 71 38.52 -22.15 3.58
N ALA A 72 39.23 -21.40 4.42
CA ALA A 72 38.76 -20.10 4.89
C ALA A 72 38.45 -19.24 3.67
N VAL A 73 37.18 -18.86 3.50
CA VAL A 73 36.78 -17.82 2.55
C VAL A 73 37.36 -16.52 3.10
N ILE A 74 38.56 -16.18 2.65
CA ILE A 74 39.11 -14.84 2.80
C ILE A 74 38.27 -13.96 1.89
N ILE A 75 37.28 -13.27 2.48
CA ILE A 75 36.58 -12.18 1.80
C ILE A 75 37.61 -11.07 1.64
N HIS A 76 38.29 -11.03 0.50
CA HIS A 76 38.95 -9.81 0.07
C HIS A 76 37.84 -8.76 -0.09
N ALA A 77 37.96 -7.65 0.65
CA ALA A 77 37.15 -6.47 0.40
C ALA A 77 37.35 -6.12 -1.08
N ALA A 78 36.27 -6.21 -1.88
CA ALA A 78 36.29 -5.77 -3.25
C ALA A 78 36.81 -4.32 -3.29
N PRO A 79 37.66 -3.95 -4.26
CA PRO A 79 38.03 -2.55 -4.41
C PRO A 79 36.77 -1.72 -4.57
N VAL A 80 36.78 -0.53 -4.00
CA VAL A 80 35.72 0.47 -4.11
C VAL A 80 35.52 0.77 -5.61
N GLU A 81 34.56 0.09 -6.24
CA GLU A 81 34.38 0.17 -7.69
C GLU A 81 33.74 1.52 -8.06
N THR A 82 34.55 2.37 -8.68
CA THR A 82 34.09 3.62 -9.29
C THR A 82 33.38 3.30 -10.59
N ARG A 83 32.14 3.77 -10.74
CA ARG A 83 31.35 3.52 -11.95
C ARG A 83 31.48 4.69 -12.92
N LEU A 84 31.92 4.42 -14.15
CA LEU A 84 31.87 5.40 -15.24
C LEU A 84 30.41 5.55 -15.71
N LEU A 85 29.97 6.79 -15.90
CA LEU A 85 28.66 7.05 -16.49
C LEU A 85 28.70 6.75 -18.00
N ALA A 86 27.65 6.10 -18.51
CA ALA A 86 27.49 5.92 -19.95
C ALA A 86 27.52 7.29 -20.67
N PRO A 87 28.09 7.38 -21.88
CA PRO A 87 28.18 8.66 -22.59
C PRO A 87 26.78 9.22 -22.84
N GLY A 88 26.45 10.28 -22.08
CA GLY A 88 25.25 11.07 -22.25
C GLY A 88 25.46 12.21 -23.25
N PRO A 89 24.44 13.06 -23.47
CA PRO A 89 24.58 14.25 -24.30
C PRO A 89 25.68 15.16 -23.73
N ALA A 90 26.52 15.69 -24.63
CA ALA A 90 27.69 16.49 -24.26
C ALA A 90 27.24 17.79 -23.59
N LEU A 91 28.06 18.32 -22.66
CA LEU A 91 27.75 19.58 -21.98
C LEU A 91 27.59 20.73 -22.98
N ASP A 92 28.40 20.74 -24.03
CA ASP A 92 28.44 21.76 -25.09
C ASP A 92 27.06 22.00 -25.73
N ASP A 93 26.19 20.98 -25.78
CA ASP A 93 24.83 21.09 -26.31
C ASP A 93 23.88 21.91 -25.40
N TYR A 94 24.29 22.22 -24.17
CA TYR A 94 23.53 22.94 -23.15
C TYR A 94 24.09 24.32 -22.80
N VAL A 95 25.31 24.60 -23.27
CA VAL A 95 26.00 25.85 -22.97
C VAL A 95 25.32 27.01 -23.69
N ILE A 96 25.16 28.13 -22.98
CA ILE A 96 24.66 29.38 -23.51
C ILE A 96 25.63 30.52 -23.18
N ASN A 97 25.88 31.36 -24.18
CA ASN A 97 26.60 32.62 -23.98
C ASN A 97 25.61 33.70 -23.53
N ALA A 98 25.51 33.92 -22.21
CA ALA A 98 24.52 34.80 -21.61
C ALA A 98 25.10 35.79 -20.58
N ARG A 99 26.42 35.98 -20.60
CA ARG A 99 27.18 36.78 -19.61
C ARG A 99 26.76 38.25 -19.53
N ALA A 100 26.21 38.80 -20.62
CA ALA A 100 25.71 40.17 -20.69
C ALA A 100 24.28 40.36 -20.12
N ILE A 101 23.55 39.27 -19.87
CA ILE A 101 22.10 39.31 -19.56
C ILE A 101 21.80 38.75 -18.16
N LEU A 102 22.62 37.81 -17.68
CA LEU A 102 22.41 37.17 -16.40
C LEU A 102 22.93 38.02 -15.22
N PRO A 103 22.20 38.05 -14.10
CA PRO A 103 22.67 38.68 -12.86
C PRO A 103 23.92 37.99 -12.30
N GLU A 104 24.63 38.67 -11.39
CA GLU A 104 25.76 38.09 -10.67
C GLU A 104 25.42 36.75 -10.01
N VAL A 105 26.39 35.84 -10.07
CA VAL A 105 26.32 34.51 -9.45
C VAL A 105 26.40 34.63 -7.93
N ASN A 106 25.63 33.80 -7.24
CA ASN A 106 25.67 33.71 -5.79
C ASN A 106 26.95 32.96 -5.32
N SER A 107 27.09 32.79 -4.00
CA SER A 107 28.20 32.06 -3.39
C SER A 107 28.31 30.58 -3.82
N GLU A 108 27.28 30.03 -4.44
CA GLU A 108 27.23 28.67 -4.96
C GLU A 108 27.53 28.61 -6.48
N GLY A 109 27.90 29.73 -7.12
CA GLY A 109 28.11 29.77 -8.57
C GLY A 109 26.81 29.58 -9.37
N LEU A 110 25.66 29.87 -8.75
CA LEU A 110 24.33 29.81 -9.36
C LEU A 110 23.72 31.21 -9.48
N THR A 111 23.00 31.48 -10.56
CA THR A 111 22.22 32.71 -10.74
C THR A 111 20.77 32.37 -11.12
N VAL A 112 19.82 33.14 -10.60
CA VAL A 112 18.40 32.95 -10.88
C VAL A 112 17.89 34.10 -11.73
N PHE A 113 17.48 33.80 -12.96
CA PHE A 113 16.92 34.79 -13.89
C PHE A 113 15.61 34.31 -14.48
N LYS A 114 14.55 35.13 -14.39
CA LYS A 114 13.19 34.79 -14.85
C LYS A 114 12.69 33.42 -14.34
N LYS A 115 12.89 33.15 -13.04
CA LYS A 115 12.55 31.87 -12.36
C LYS A 115 13.28 30.63 -12.90
N ARG A 116 14.43 30.82 -13.55
CA ARG A 116 15.29 29.74 -14.03
C ARG A 116 16.66 29.87 -13.39
N THR A 117 17.27 28.74 -13.06
CA THR A 117 18.58 28.69 -12.41
C THR A 117 19.65 28.35 -13.43
N TYR A 118 20.73 29.12 -13.44
CA TYR A 118 21.87 28.93 -14.33
C TYR A 118 23.12 28.70 -13.51
N ALA A 119 23.95 27.77 -13.95
CA ALA A 119 25.24 27.45 -13.37
C ALA A 119 26.36 28.01 -14.25
N GLU A 120 27.33 28.69 -13.65
CA GLU A 120 28.52 29.15 -14.36
C GLU A 120 29.48 27.98 -14.58
N VAL A 121 29.88 27.77 -15.83
CA VAL A 121 30.90 26.77 -16.22
C VAL A 121 32.20 27.50 -16.59
N ALA A 122 33.27 26.75 -16.88
CA ALA A 122 34.54 27.32 -17.30
C ALA A 122 34.38 28.30 -18.49
N ASP A 123 35.35 29.20 -18.66
CA ASP A 123 35.36 30.23 -19.70
C ASP A 123 34.23 31.28 -19.63
N GLY A 124 33.40 31.22 -18.58
CA GLY A 124 32.37 32.22 -18.31
C GLY A 124 31.06 32.01 -19.04
N GLU A 125 30.86 30.79 -19.52
CA GLU A 125 29.61 30.39 -20.14
C GLU A 125 28.64 29.90 -19.06
N PHE A 126 27.37 29.76 -19.43
CA PHE A 126 26.33 29.34 -18.49
C PHE A 126 25.57 28.14 -19.00
N VAL A 127 25.10 27.31 -18.08
CA VAL A 127 24.22 26.19 -18.37
C VAL A 127 22.94 26.34 -17.57
N LEU A 128 21.79 26.18 -18.23
CA LEU A 128 20.52 26.11 -17.53
C LEU A 128 20.44 24.79 -16.75
N VAL A 129 20.20 24.87 -15.45
CA VAL A 129 20.16 23.70 -14.56
C VAL A 129 18.80 23.58 -13.85
N ALA A 130 18.41 22.34 -13.56
CA ALA A 130 17.32 22.03 -12.65
C ALA A 130 17.73 20.94 -11.66
N VAL A 131 17.15 20.96 -10.48
CA VAL A 131 17.34 19.90 -9.48
C VAL A 131 16.57 18.67 -9.92
N ASP A 132 17.25 17.53 -10.00
CA ASP A 132 16.64 16.23 -10.22
C ASP A 132 15.79 15.87 -8.97
N PRO A 133 14.48 15.62 -9.12
CA PRO A 133 13.61 15.37 -7.98
C PRO A 133 13.91 14.04 -7.26
N GLU A 134 14.60 13.09 -7.91
CA GLU A 134 14.94 11.80 -7.31
C GLU A 134 16.25 11.87 -6.53
N THR A 135 17.29 12.46 -7.14
CA THR A 135 18.64 12.48 -6.54
C THR A 135 18.94 13.77 -5.78
N GLY A 136 18.23 14.86 -6.06
CA GLY A 136 18.54 16.19 -5.54
C GLY A 136 19.75 16.86 -6.19
N LEU A 137 20.41 16.20 -7.13
CA LEU A 137 21.56 16.76 -7.85
C LEU A 137 21.10 17.70 -8.96
N HIS A 138 21.92 18.69 -9.29
CA HIS A 138 21.65 19.57 -10.43
C HIS A 138 21.91 18.83 -11.74
N ARG A 139 21.03 19.02 -12.72
CA ARG A 139 21.19 18.49 -14.08
C ARG A 139 21.04 19.61 -15.08
N ALA A 140 21.92 19.60 -16.08
CA ALA A 140 21.78 20.47 -17.25
C ALA A 140 20.46 20.16 -17.96
N ARG A 141 19.81 21.18 -18.50
CA ARG A 141 18.57 21.01 -19.28
C ARG A 141 18.42 22.13 -20.28
N ARG A 142 17.69 21.89 -21.37
CA ARG A 142 17.14 22.98 -22.19
C ARG A 142 15.70 23.27 -21.79
N PRO A 143 15.17 24.44 -22.17
CA PRO A 143 13.75 24.75 -21.94
C PRO A 143 12.79 23.75 -22.60
N SER A 144 13.19 23.14 -23.71
CA SER A 144 12.40 22.22 -24.55
C SER A 144 12.57 20.74 -24.19
N ASP A 145 13.51 20.37 -23.32
CA ASP A 145 13.80 18.96 -23.06
C ASP A 145 12.78 18.32 -22.12
N LEU A 146 12.28 17.15 -22.50
CA LEU A 146 11.44 16.27 -21.68
C LEU A 146 12.27 15.40 -20.71
N LEU A 147 13.54 15.14 -21.03
CA LEU A 147 14.47 14.34 -20.23
C LEU A 147 15.69 15.19 -19.82
N PRO A 148 16.17 15.12 -18.57
CA PRO A 148 17.29 15.95 -18.12
C PRO A 148 18.62 15.52 -18.73
N GLY A 149 19.52 16.48 -18.96
CA GLY A 149 20.89 16.29 -19.43
C GLY A 149 21.86 15.76 -18.36
N PRO A 150 23.19 15.96 -18.52
CA PRO A 150 24.18 15.47 -17.58
C PRO A 150 24.00 16.05 -16.17
N VAL A 151 24.38 15.26 -15.16
CA VAL A 151 24.49 15.74 -13.78
C VAL A 151 25.64 16.72 -13.70
N MET A 152 25.42 17.83 -12.99
CA MET A 152 26.38 18.90 -12.80
C MET A 152 26.86 18.89 -11.35
N LEU A 153 28.17 18.95 -11.14
CA LEU A 153 28.80 19.12 -9.84
C LEU A 153 29.56 20.44 -9.80
N ARG A 154 29.69 21.01 -8.60
CA ARG A 154 30.45 22.24 -8.39
C ARG A 154 31.83 21.90 -7.87
N ASP A 155 32.85 22.50 -8.46
CA ASP A 155 34.20 22.48 -7.90
C ASP A 155 34.31 23.57 -6.83
N ALA A 156 34.69 23.17 -5.62
CA ALA A 156 34.86 24.10 -4.50
C ALA A 156 36.04 25.06 -4.70
N THR A 157 37.08 24.63 -5.43
CA THR A 157 38.32 25.40 -5.63
C THR A 157 38.16 26.43 -6.74
N SER A 158 37.68 26.01 -7.91
CA SER A 158 37.48 26.94 -9.03
C SER A 158 36.15 27.72 -8.95
N GLY A 159 35.16 27.19 -8.23
CA GLY A 159 33.82 27.77 -8.12
C GLY A 159 32.89 27.47 -9.30
N PHE A 160 33.42 26.84 -10.36
CA PHE A 160 32.67 26.49 -11.57
C PHE A 160 31.96 25.15 -11.47
N TRP A 161 30.93 25.00 -12.29
CA TRP A 161 30.21 23.75 -12.47
C TRP A 161 30.76 22.94 -13.64
N TYR A 162 30.76 21.61 -13.49
CA TYR A 162 31.25 20.67 -14.50
C TYR A 162 30.36 19.43 -14.58
N PRO A 163 30.34 18.73 -15.73
CA PRO A 163 29.54 17.53 -15.88
C PRO A 163 30.18 16.39 -15.09
N ARG A 164 29.36 15.69 -14.32
CA ARG A 164 29.77 14.51 -13.57
C ARG A 164 30.08 13.36 -14.53
N THR A 165 31.30 12.86 -14.47
CA THR A 165 31.78 11.76 -15.31
C THR A 165 31.90 10.43 -14.56
N VAL A 166 32.02 10.49 -13.23
CA VAL A 166 32.26 9.34 -12.35
C VAL A 166 31.27 9.34 -11.20
N VAL A 167 30.76 8.15 -10.84
CA VAL A 167 29.99 7.91 -9.63
C VAL A 167 30.86 7.14 -8.65
N GLU A 168 31.26 7.81 -7.57
CA GLU A 168 31.97 7.20 -6.45
C GLU A 168 30.96 6.66 -5.43
N PRO A 169 31.23 5.51 -4.79
CA PRO A 169 30.34 5.00 -3.77
C PRO A 169 30.50 5.76 -2.44
N ALA A 170 29.42 5.85 -1.67
CA ALA A 170 29.41 6.42 -0.33
C ALA A 170 30.20 5.53 0.64
N THR A 171 30.83 6.15 1.64
CA THR A 171 31.70 5.45 2.59
C THR A 171 31.28 5.66 4.04
N ARG A 172 31.60 4.71 4.92
CA ARG A 172 31.38 4.87 6.37
C ARG A 172 32.09 6.09 6.93
N ALA A 173 33.27 6.42 6.41
CA ALA A 173 34.04 7.60 6.84
C ALA A 173 33.27 8.90 6.54
N GLN A 174 32.68 9.01 5.35
CA GLN A 174 31.81 10.13 4.99
C GLN A 174 30.58 10.20 5.89
N VAL A 175 29.90 9.08 6.14
CA VAL A 175 28.72 9.09 7.03
C VAL A 175 29.08 9.55 8.44
N ARG A 176 30.18 9.03 9.00
CA ARG A 176 30.65 9.38 10.35
C ARG A 176 31.16 10.81 10.48
N SER A 177 31.62 11.45 9.40
CA SER A 177 32.01 12.86 9.48
C SER A 177 30.82 13.79 9.75
N TYR A 178 29.62 13.40 9.33
CA TYR A 178 28.38 14.13 9.62
C TYR A 178 27.65 13.61 10.86
N LEU A 179 27.69 12.29 11.10
CA LEU A 179 26.95 11.60 12.16
C LEU A 179 27.90 10.70 12.98
N PRO A 180 28.71 11.27 13.90
CA PRO A 180 29.74 10.52 14.62
C PRO A 180 29.19 9.41 15.53
N ASP A 181 27.98 9.58 16.07
CA ASP A 181 27.34 8.60 16.97
C ASP A 181 26.60 7.47 16.23
N MET A 182 26.67 7.41 14.90
CA MET A 182 25.98 6.39 14.10
C MET A 182 26.73 5.04 14.18
N SER A 183 26.01 3.97 14.52
CA SER A 183 26.57 2.61 14.52
C SER A 183 26.90 2.12 13.10
N ASP A 184 27.82 1.15 13.01
CA ASP A 184 28.28 0.58 11.74
C ASP A 184 27.13 0.04 10.90
N GLN A 185 26.20 -0.70 11.53
CA GLN A 185 25.02 -1.22 10.84
C GLN A 185 24.15 -0.12 10.25
N HIS A 186 23.92 0.98 10.98
CA HIS A 186 23.13 2.09 10.46
C HIS A 186 23.85 2.85 9.35
N ALA A 187 25.18 2.94 9.40
CA ALA A 187 25.98 3.52 8.34
C ALA A 187 25.91 2.65 7.07
N ASP A 188 25.99 1.33 7.21
CA ASP A 188 25.83 0.39 6.09
C ASP A 188 24.43 0.45 5.48
N ASP A 189 23.38 0.48 6.30
CA ASP A 189 21.99 0.60 5.84
C ASP A 189 21.80 1.93 5.07
N PHE A 190 22.44 3.01 5.51
CA PHE A 190 22.45 4.30 4.79
C PHE A 190 23.19 4.21 3.45
N ILE A 191 24.39 3.63 3.43
CA ILE A 191 25.21 3.48 2.22
C ILE A 191 24.51 2.58 1.20
N ALA A 192 23.92 1.46 1.63
CA ALA A 192 23.18 0.56 0.75
C ALA A 192 22.01 1.26 0.02
N ARG A 193 21.48 2.34 0.60
CA ARG A 193 20.41 3.15 0.00
C ARG A 193 20.93 4.34 -0.78
N PHE A 194 21.96 5.00 -0.28
CA PHE A 194 22.61 6.15 -0.91
C PHE A 194 24.01 5.74 -1.38
N ASP A 195 24.07 4.74 -2.26
CA ASP A 195 25.32 4.19 -2.79
C ASP A 195 26.14 5.30 -3.45
N ASP A 196 25.50 6.30 -4.04
CA ASP A 196 26.14 7.44 -4.66
C ASP A 196 26.66 8.47 -3.63
N LYS A 197 27.98 8.71 -3.60
CA LYS A 197 28.66 9.64 -2.69
C LYS A 197 28.06 11.05 -2.67
N ASP A 198 27.71 11.60 -3.83
CA ASP A 198 27.24 12.99 -3.95
C ASP A 198 25.79 13.11 -3.48
N VAL A 199 24.97 12.09 -3.76
CA VAL A 199 23.59 11.99 -3.23
C VAL A 199 23.61 11.79 -1.71
N ALA A 200 24.50 10.93 -1.22
CA ALA A 200 24.72 10.71 0.20
C ALA A 200 25.13 12.00 0.92
N ASP A 201 26.04 12.80 0.34
CA ASP A 201 26.48 14.07 0.91
C ASP A 201 25.34 15.08 1.04
N LEU A 202 24.52 15.24 0.00
CA LEU A 202 23.33 16.11 0.03
C LEU A 202 22.35 15.70 1.13
N GLU A 203 22.10 14.39 1.26
CA GLU A 203 21.21 13.87 2.29
C GLU A 203 21.79 14.04 3.70
N LEU A 204 23.09 13.80 3.90
CA LEU A 204 23.78 14.01 5.18
C LEU A 204 23.77 15.48 5.59
N LYS A 205 24.02 16.41 4.65
CA LYS A 205 23.91 17.87 4.90
C LYS A 205 22.49 18.27 5.31
N ARG A 206 21.46 17.75 4.64
CA ARG A 206 20.05 17.95 5.02
C ARG A 206 19.77 17.45 6.45
N ILE A 207 20.31 16.28 6.80
CA ILE A 207 20.17 15.70 8.13
C ILE A 207 20.83 16.61 9.16
N GLN A 208 22.09 16.99 8.94
CA GLN A 208 22.84 17.84 9.87
C GLN A 208 22.13 19.19 10.13
N LEU A 209 21.66 19.87 9.08
CA LEU A 209 20.97 21.16 9.20
C LEU A 209 19.63 21.04 9.95
N GLY A 210 18.90 19.95 9.75
CA GLY A 210 17.59 19.76 10.38
C GLY A 210 17.64 19.20 11.80
N LEU A 211 18.73 18.53 12.20
CA LEU A 211 18.83 17.85 13.49
C LEU A 211 18.69 18.80 14.69
N ALA A 212 19.12 20.06 14.56
CA ALA A 212 18.95 21.07 15.60
C ALA A 212 17.46 21.29 15.97
N GLN A 213 16.55 21.21 14.99
CA GLN A 213 15.11 21.36 15.23
C GLN A 213 14.49 20.16 15.98
N LEU A 214 15.17 19.02 16.00
CA LEU A 214 14.76 17.79 16.68
C LEU A 214 15.49 17.57 18.02
N GLY A 215 16.15 18.60 18.55
CA GLY A 215 16.73 18.57 19.89
C GLY A 215 15.68 18.36 20.99
N SER A 216 16.11 17.81 22.14
CA SER A 216 15.24 17.54 23.29
C SER A 216 14.65 18.81 23.91
N GLU A 217 15.33 19.94 23.75
CA GLU A 217 14.93 21.28 24.17
C GLU A 217 13.73 21.81 23.38
N ASN A 218 13.49 21.27 22.17
CA ASN A 218 12.41 21.71 21.30
C ASN A 218 11.12 20.89 21.46
N VAL A 219 11.15 19.85 22.33
CA VAL A 219 9.98 19.02 22.63
C VAL A 219 8.87 19.88 23.21
N TRP A 220 7.74 19.89 22.53
CA TRP A 220 6.53 20.58 22.99
C TRP A 220 5.61 19.60 23.69
N PHE A 221 5.14 19.96 24.89
CA PHE A 221 4.15 19.19 25.62
C PHE A 221 2.78 19.85 25.48
N PRO A 222 1.77 19.15 24.92
CA PRO A 222 0.38 19.62 24.94
C PRO A 222 -0.09 19.92 26.37
N HIS A 223 -1.06 20.82 26.51
CA HIS A 223 -1.71 21.05 27.80
C HIS A 223 -2.65 19.88 28.11
N PHE A 224 -2.21 18.96 28.96
CA PHE A 224 -3.03 17.81 29.37
C PHE A 224 -3.95 18.16 30.55
N GLN A 225 -5.20 17.68 30.51
CA GLN A 225 -6.24 18.05 31.48
C GLN A 225 -6.13 17.33 32.84
N SER A 226 -5.42 16.19 32.92
CA SER A 226 -5.32 15.39 34.16
C SER A 226 -3.87 15.09 34.57
N ARG A 227 -3.63 15.04 35.89
CA ARG A 227 -2.30 14.89 36.50
C ARG A 227 -1.74 13.46 36.35
N GLU A 228 -2.61 12.46 36.22
CA GLU A 228 -2.24 11.05 36.01
C GLU A 228 -1.96 10.75 34.53
N ALA A 229 -2.72 11.33 33.58
CA ALA A 229 -2.44 11.20 32.15
C ALA A 229 -1.16 11.95 31.75
N TRP A 230 -0.82 13.02 32.48
CA TRP A 230 0.40 13.79 32.25
C TRP A 230 1.68 12.94 32.21
N GLY A 231 1.80 11.93 33.08
CA GLY A 231 3.00 11.09 33.14
C GLY A 231 3.20 10.24 31.88
N SER A 232 2.16 9.52 31.47
CA SER A 232 2.20 8.62 30.31
C SER A 232 2.22 9.39 28.99
N GLU A 233 1.46 10.47 28.87
CA GLU A 233 1.42 11.29 27.64
C GLU A 233 2.71 12.09 27.44
N LYS A 234 3.34 12.55 28.52
CA LYS A 234 4.68 13.16 28.47
C LYS A 234 5.70 12.16 27.96
N GLN A 235 5.71 10.92 28.48
CA GLN A 235 6.63 9.89 28.00
C GLN A 235 6.37 9.54 26.53
N ALA A 236 5.10 9.37 26.14
CA ALA A 236 4.73 9.12 24.74
C ALA A 236 5.19 10.24 23.80
N THR A 237 5.16 11.50 24.25
CA THR A 237 5.67 12.65 23.48
C THR A 237 7.19 12.56 23.30
N ILE A 238 7.92 12.21 24.37
CA ILE A 238 9.38 12.02 24.33
C ILE A 238 9.75 10.86 23.40
N ASP A 239 9.06 9.74 23.50
CA ASP A 239 9.30 8.55 22.68
C ASP A 239 9.02 8.82 21.19
N MET A 240 7.93 9.55 20.89
CA MET A 240 7.63 10.03 19.55
C MET A 240 8.75 10.90 19.00
N TRP A 241 9.23 11.87 19.79
CA TRP A 241 10.31 12.77 19.36
C TRP A 241 11.62 12.03 19.12
N SER A 242 11.96 11.10 20.01
CA SER A 242 13.11 10.22 19.87
C SER A 242 13.02 9.41 18.57
N THR A 243 11.85 8.84 18.28
CA THR A 243 11.57 8.10 17.04
C THR A 243 11.75 8.99 15.82
N LEU A 244 11.15 10.19 15.80
CA LEU A 244 11.30 11.15 14.70
C LEU A 244 12.78 11.52 14.46
N ARG A 245 13.54 11.75 15.53
CA ARG A 245 14.97 12.06 15.44
C ARG A 245 15.79 10.89 14.88
N GLN A 246 15.46 9.65 15.25
CA GLN A 246 16.09 8.45 14.69
C GLN A 246 15.75 8.30 13.21
N LEU A 247 14.46 8.33 12.85
CA LEU A 247 13.99 8.17 11.48
C LEU A 247 14.51 9.30 10.57
N TYR A 248 14.65 10.52 11.09
CA TYR A 248 15.23 11.64 10.32
C TYR A 248 16.68 11.36 9.88
N LYS A 249 17.42 10.57 10.65
CA LYS A 249 18.79 10.10 10.36
C LYS A 249 18.83 8.77 9.59
N TRP A 250 17.69 8.26 9.10
CA TRP A 250 17.57 6.91 8.54
C TRP A 250 17.92 5.78 9.52
N GLN A 251 17.73 6.01 10.82
CA GLN A 251 17.93 5.01 11.86
C GLN A 251 16.57 4.54 12.37
N GLY A 252 16.38 3.23 12.56
CA GLY A 252 15.13 2.70 13.10
C GLY A 252 15.28 1.27 13.61
N GLN A 253 14.45 0.94 14.59
CA GLN A 253 14.40 -0.41 15.16
C GLN A 253 13.97 -1.44 14.09
N PRO A 254 14.39 -2.71 14.21
CA PRO A 254 14.13 -3.74 13.19
C PRO A 254 12.64 -3.94 12.86
N ASP A 255 11.75 -3.80 13.83
CA ASP A 255 10.30 -3.91 13.71
C ASP A 255 9.66 -2.77 12.91
N LEU A 256 10.31 -1.61 12.88
CA LEU A 256 9.89 -0.45 12.09
C LEU A 256 10.36 -0.53 10.63
N ARG A 257 11.27 -1.45 10.28
CA ARG A 257 11.82 -1.52 8.92
C ARG A 257 10.78 -2.01 7.91
N VAL A 258 10.77 -1.36 6.75
CA VAL A 258 9.88 -1.68 5.63
C VAL A 258 10.73 -2.10 4.45
N TYR A 259 10.60 -3.36 4.04
CA TYR A 259 11.30 -3.89 2.87
C TYR A 259 10.38 -3.95 1.65
N ARG A 260 10.97 -3.71 0.47
CA ARG A 260 10.36 -3.86 -0.85
C ARG A 260 11.38 -4.57 -1.74
N ASP A 261 10.97 -5.67 -2.37
CA ASP A 261 11.83 -6.43 -3.31
C ASP A 261 13.21 -6.80 -2.72
N GLY A 262 13.25 -7.13 -1.42
CA GLY A 262 14.47 -7.49 -0.70
C GLY A 262 15.33 -6.30 -0.24
N GLN A 263 14.95 -5.05 -0.54
CA GLN A 263 15.68 -3.84 -0.14
C GLN A 263 14.91 -3.02 0.90
N LEU A 264 15.64 -2.33 1.78
CA LEU A 264 15.05 -1.42 2.76
C LEU A 264 14.48 -0.18 2.03
N SER A 265 13.15 -0.06 2.01
CA SER A 265 12.45 1.09 1.42
C SER A 265 12.38 2.28 2.39
N GLY A 266 12.21 1.98 3.68
CA GLY A 266 12.15 2.99 4.74
C GLY A 266 11.61 2.40 6.03
N TYR A 267 10.87 3.23 6.78
CA TYR A 267 10.37 2.88 8.09
C TYR A 267 8.89 3.20 8.27
N LYS A 268 8.29 2.49 9.23
CA LYS A 268 6.95 2.74 9.77
C LYS A 268 7.02 3.82 10.84
N LEU A 269 5.99 4.65 10.88
CA LEU A 269 5.75 5.61 11.95
C LEU A 269 4.29 5.50 12.40
N ASP A 270 4.07 5.12 13.65
CA ASP A 270 2.78 5.33 14.33
C ASP A 270 2.79 6.70 14.98
N MET A 271 1.78 7.51 14.70
CA MET A 271 1.67 8.89 15.15
C MET A 271 0.34 9.14 15.82
N ASN A 272 0.38 9.57 17.08
CA ASN A 272 -0.76 10.21 17.72
C ASN A 272 -0.77 11.70 17.36
N LEU A 273 -1.73 12.12 16.54
CA LEU A 273 -1.91 13.49 16.09
C LEU A 273 -2.09 14.48 17.24
N MET A 274 -2.59 14.04 18.40
CA MET A 274 -2.68 14.89 19.60
C MET A 274 -1.32 15.30 20.16
N LEU A 275 -0.27 14.54 19.85
CA LEU A 275 1.11 14.80 20.26
C LEU A 275 1.93 15.44 19.12
N TRP A 276 1.35 15.62 17.94
CA TRP A 276 2.06 16.09 16.76
C TRP A 276 2.18 17.63 16.75
N PRO A 277 3.40 18.21 16.77
CA PRO A 277 3.55 19.66 16.73
C PRO A 277 3.55 20.14 15.28
N VAL A 278 2.34 20.28 14.72
CA VAL A 278 2.09 20.70 13.33
C VAL A 278 2.91 21.93 12.94
N GLU A 279 3.10 22.88 13.86
CA GLU A 279 3.69 24.19 13.55
C GLU A 279 5.21 24.31 13.77
N ARG A 280 5.85 23.34 14.42
CA ARG A 280 7.30 23.46 14.74
C ARG A 280 8.22 22.84 13.71
N LEU A 281 7.69 21.93 12.89
CA LEU A 281 8.49 21.05 12.03
C LEU A 281 8.33 21.37 10.54
N HIS A 282 7.84 22.56 10.19
CA HIS A 282 7.45 22.91 8.81
C HIS A 282 8.55 22.70 7.76
N SER A 283 9.83 22.86 8.14
CA SER A 283 10.95 22.73 7.21
C SER A 283 11.49 21.30 7.08
N LEU A 284 11.13 20.40 8.00
CA LEU A 284 11.71 19.07 8.07
C LEU A 284 10.99 18.11 7.12
N LYS A 285 11.78 17.29 6.42
CA LYS A 285 11.27 16.21 5.57
C LYS A 285 11.73 14.87 6.12
N PHE A 286 10.80 14.05 6.58
CA PHE A 286 11.04 12.69 7.05
C PHE A 286 11.07 11.73 5.86
N LYS A 287 12.09 11.86 5.01
CA LYS A 287 12.26 11.04 3.78
C LYS A 287 12.31 9.54 4.04
N ALA A 288 12.68 9.13 5.25
CA ALA A 288 12.78 7.72 5.65
C ALA A 288 11.42 7.09 6.01
N VAL A 289 10.38 7.89 6.25
CA VAL A 289 9.04 7.38 6.61
C VAL A 289 8.29 7.06 5.34
N VAL A 290 7.94 5.78 5.18
CA VAL A 290 7.22 5.26 4.00
C VAL A 290 5.86 4.66 4.37
N GLU A 291 5.68 4.24 5.63
CA GLU A 291 4.38 3.81 6.14
C GLU A 291 4.00 4.65 7.36
N LEU A 292 2.81 5.23 7.32
CA LEU A 292 2.33 6.14 8.35
C LEU A 292 0.99 5.66 8.89
N SER A 293 0.94 5.44 10.20
CA SER A 293 -0.29 5.15 10.92
C SER A 293 -0.66 6.35 11.79
N LEU A 294 -1.89 6.85 11.63
CA LEU A 294 -2.41 8.01 12.34
C LEU A 294 -3.49 7.57 13.33
N ARG A 295 -3.37 8.06 14.55
CA ARG A 295 -4.41 8.05 15.58
C ARG A 295 -4.52 9.46 16.18
N GLY A 296 -5.51 9.70 17.03
CA GLY A 296 -5.87 11.05 17.45
C GLY A 296 -6.82 11.76 16.48
N ASN A 297 -7.46 12.83 16.95
CA ASN A 297 -8.40 13.66 16.20
C ASN A 297 -7.94 15.12 16.10
N ALA A 298 -6.65 15.39 16.28
CA ALA A 298 -6.12 16.75 16.20
C ALA A 298 -6.29 17.32 14.79
N ARG A 299 -6.56 18.63 14.72
CA ARG A 299 -6.61 19.33 13.44
C ARG A 299 -5.23 19.31 12.80
N LEU A 300 -5.19 18.93 11.53
CA LEU A 300 -3.97 18.83 10.75
C LEU A 300 -4.06 19.78 9.56
N ASN A 301 -2.98 20.52 9.28
CA ASN A 301 -2.82 21.19 7.99
C ASN A 301 -2.25 20.18 6.98
N PRO A 302 -3.03 19.73 5.98
CA PRO A 302 -2.61 18.67 5.09
C PRO A 302 -1.42 19.05 4.18
N GLU A 303 -1.26 20.33 3.83
CA GLU A 303 -0.14 20.75 2.97
C GLU A 303 1.20 20.62 3.70
N VAL A 304 1.24 21.12 4.93
CA VAL A 304 2.43 20.99 5.79
C VAL A 304 2.73 19.52 6.02
N PHE A 305 1.71 18.75 6.40
CA PHE A 305 1.88 17.35 6.74
C PHE A 305 2.38 16.51 5.56
N PHE A 306 1.74 16.58 4.39
CA PHE A 306 2.20 15.80 3.24
C PHE A 306 3.56 16.28 2.72
N ALA A 307 3.90 17.56 2.87
CA ALA A 307 5.24 18.06 2.55
C ALA A 307 6.34 17.46 3.45
N GLN A 308 6.01 17.11 4.70
CA GLN A 308 6.93 16.48 5.65
C GLN A 308 7.17 14.99 5.33
N PHE A 309 6.25 14.32 4.63
CA PHE A 309 6.32 12.88 4.32
C PHE A 309 6.33 12.62 2.80
N PRO A 310 7.39 13.03 2.08
CA PRO A 310 7.40 13.02 0.61
C PRO A 310 7.44 11.61 -0.02
N ASN A 311 7.82 10.59 0.75
CA ASN A 311 8.00 9.22 0.27
C ASN A 311 6.93 8.25 0.80
N ILE A 312 5.80 8.76 1.30
CA ILE A 312 4.74 7.92 1.85
C ILE A 312 4.17 6.97 0.78
N GLU A 313 4.17 5.69 1.12
CA GLU A 313 3.57 4.60 0.32
C GLU A 313 2.34 4.01 1.02
N SER A 314 2.24 4.15 2.34
CA SER A 314 1.10 3.67 3.13
C SER A 314 0.61 4.76 4.07
N LEU A 315 -0.69 5.02 4.02
CA LEU A 315 -1.39 5.85 5.00
C LEU A 315 -2.54 5.05 5.60
N THR A 316 -2.47 4.83 6.91
CA THR A 316 -3.52 4.17 7.68
C THR A 316 -3.99 5.07 8.79
N VAL A 317 -5.29 5.19 8.98
CA VAL A 317 -5.91 5.76 10.19
C VAL A 317 -6.37 4.59 11.04
N THR A 318 -5.73 4.40 12.19
CA THR A 318 -6.11 3.38 13.16
C THR A 318 -7.17 4.00 14.06
N SER A 319 -8.42 3.75 13.69
CA SER A 319 -9.61 4.16 14.44
C SER A 319 -9.48 3.80 15.92
N ALA A 320 -9.24 4.81 16.75
CA ALA A 320 -9.67 4.77 18.14
C ALA A 320 -10.87 5.70 18.20
N GLN A 321 -12.03 5.15 18.53
CA GLN A 321 -13.22 5.93 18.82
C GLN A 321 -12.88 7.02 19.85
N PHE A 322 -12.79 8.28 19.41
CA PHE A 322 -12.48 9.37 20.33
C PHE A 322 -13.75 9.73 21.06
N ALA A 323 -13.92 9.24 22.29
CA ALA A 323 -14.95 9.74 23.17
C ALA A 323 -14.59 11.17 23.58
N THR A 324 -15.12 12.19 22.90
CA THR A 324 -15.08 13.55 23.43
C THR A 324 -16.18 13.68 24.48
N GLY A 325 -15.83 13.38 25.74
CA GLY A 325 -16.57 13.79 26.94
C GLY A 325 -17.93 13.13 27.20
N LEU A 326 -18.17 12.75 28.45
CA LEU A 326 -19.52 12.51 28.96
C LEU A 326 -20.30 13.84 28.96
N HIS A 327 -21.13 14.10 27.95
CA HIS A 327 -22.18 15.11 28.10
C HIS A 327 -23.41 14.44 28.73
N ALA A 328 -23.45 14.44 30.06
CA ALA A 328 -24.65 14.13 30.82
C ALA A 328 -25.56 15.36 30.80
N TRP A 329 -26.66 15.31 30.04
CA TRP A 329 -27.74 16.27 30.20
C TRP A 329 -28.88 15.62 30.97
N ASN A 330 -29.35 16.32 32.00
CA ASN A 330 -30.50 15.91 32.79
C ASN A 330 -31.75 16.21 31.98
N ASN A 331 -32.35 15.20 31.37
CA ASN A 331 -33.73 15.33 30.93
C ASN A 331 -34.63 15.39 32.18
N ALA A 332 -35.78 16.06 32.09
CA ALA A 332 -36.69 16.35 33.21
C ALA A 332 -37.20 15.11 34.00
N ALA A 333 -36.74 13.90 33.66
CA ALA A 333 -37.03 12.62 34.28
C ALA A 333 -35.83 12.00 35.04
N GLY A 334 -34.71 12.72 35.23
CA GLY A 334 -33.59 12.26 36.07
C GLY A 334 -32.74 11.13 35.46
N ARG A 335 -32.77 10.93 34.14
CA ARG A 335 -31.96 9.90 33.46
C ARG A 335 -30.71 10.54 32.85
N TYR A 336 -29.54 10.12 33.32
CA TYR A 336 -28.26 10.47 32.68
C TYR A 336 -28.22 9.86 31.27
N GLN A 337 -28.24 10.69 30.24
CA GLN A 337 -28.03 10.26 28.87
C GLN A 337 -26.55 10.45 28.53
N PHE A 338 -25.85 9.35 28.26
CA PHE A 338 -24.43 9.37 27.89
C PHE A 338 -24.32 9.48 26.37
N GLN A 339 -23.83 10.61 25.86
CA GLN A 339 -23.46 10.71 24.45
C GLN A 339 -21.94 10.61 24.32
N ILE A 340 -21.46 9.46 23.85
CA ILE A 340 -20.09 9.35 23.36
C ILE A 340 -20.08 10.06 22.00
N LEU A 341 -19.61 11.31 21.96
CA LEU A 341 -19.34 11.98 20.70
C LEU A 341 -18.07 11.35 20.11
N GLN A 342 -18.22 10.32 19.27
CA GLN A 342 -17.13 9.68 18.55
C GLN A 342 -16.58 10.63 17.47
N SER A 343 -15.52 11.36 17.78
CA SER A 343 -14.97 12.37 16.85
C SER A 343 -14.11 11.71 15.77
N ARG A 344 -14.70 11.36 14.63
CA ARG A 344 -13.99 10.82 13.44
C ARG A 344 -12.97 11.82 12.89
N LEU A 345 -11.88 11.33 12.30
CA LEU A 345 -10.96 12.19 11.56
C LEU A 345 -11.66 12.78 10.34
N GLU A 346 -11.65 14.11 10.21
CA GLU A 346 -12.26 14.82 9.10
C GLU A 346 -11.29 14.98 7.93
N ILE A 347 -11.55 14.25 6.84
CA ILE A 347 -10.88 14.38 5.56
C ILE A 347 -11.62 15.47 4.76
N ASN A 348 -11.21 16.73 4.95
CA ASN A 348 -11.78 17.83 4.18
C ASN A 348 -11.34 17.80 2.69
N SER A 349 -11.96 18.64 1.86
CA SER A 349 -11.69 18.69 0.41
C SER A 349 -10.23 18.97 0.05
N ARG A 350 -9.52 19.76 0.87
CA ARG A 350 -8.10 20.08 0.66
C ARG A 350 -7.22 18.86 0.94
N PHE A 351 -7.47 18.16 2.04
CA PHE A 351 -6.80 16.90 2.37
C PHE A 351 -7.03 15.87 1.26
N ALA A 352 -8.28 15.68 0.84
CA ALA A 352 -8.64 14.74 -0.22
C ALA A 352 -7.92 15.03 -1.55
N THR A 353 -7.81 16.31 -1.92
CA THR A 353 -7.12 16.74 -3.15
C THR A 353 -5.63 16.41 -3.10
N LEU A 354 -4.97 16.71 -1.99
CA LEU A 354 -3.54 16.43 -1.80
C LEU A 354 -3.26 14.93 -1.75
N LEU A 355 -4.12 14.18 -1.05
CA LEU A 355 -4.03 12.74 -0.97
C LEU A 355 -4.13 12.09 -2.36
N ASN A 356 -5.04 12.57 -3.21
CA ASN A 356 -5.18 12.09 -4.59
C ASN A 356 -3.91 12.38 -5.44
N GLY A 357 -3.08 13.34 -5.06
CA GLY A 357 -1.79 13.62 -5.72
C GLY A 357 -0.67 12.64 -5.38
N LEU A 358 -0.87 11.74 -4.40
CA LEU A 358 0.16 10.79 -3.95
C LEU A 358 0.22 9.56 -4.85
N SER A 359 0.84 9.70 -6.02
CA SER A 359 0.88 8.65 -7.04
C SER A 359 1.61 7.36 -6.65
N ARG A 360 2.52 7.44 -5.66
CA ARG A 360 3.30 6.32 -5.09
C ARG A 360 2.53 5.53 -4.03
N LEU A 361 1.38 6.02 -3.57
CA LEU A 361 0.63 5.39 -2.50
C LEU A 361 0.13 4.00 -2.94
N ARG A 362 0.48 2.98 -2.14
CA ARG A 362 0.12 1.57 -2.33
C ARG A 362 -0.97 1.14 -1.38
N VAL A 363 -0.98 1.69 -0.16
CA VAL A 363 -1.96 1.33 0.88
C VAL A 363 -2.64 2.60 1.36
N LEU A 364 -3.95 2.63 1.26
CA LEU A 364 -4.79 3.64 1.87
C LEU A 364 -5.86 2.99 2.73
N SER A 365 -5.83 3.23 4.03
CA SER A 365 -6.83 2.76 4.97
C SER A 365 -7.36 3.93 5.79
N LEU A 366 -8.52 4.44 5.44
CA LEU A 366 -9.17 5.59 6.10
C LEU A 366 -10.53 5.16 6.65
N GLN A 367 -10.50 4.09 7.43
CA GLN A 367 -11.69 3.56 8.10
C GLN A 367 -12.18 4.55 9.16
N ASP A 368 -13.49 4.56 9.40
CA ASP A 368 -14.12 5.43 10.42
C ASP A 368 -13.82 6.93 10.24
N CYS A 369 -13.51 7.37 9.02
CA CYS A 369 -13.26 8.77 8.70
C CYS A 369 -14.51 9.47 8.14
N ASN A 370 -14.55 10.79 8.26
CA ASN A 370 -15.51 11.64 7.55
C ASN A 370 -14.87 12.17 6.27
N PHE A 371 -15.59 12.13 5.18
CA PHE A 371 -15.10 12.51 3.86
C PHE A 371 -15.91 13.66 3.25
N PRO A 372 -15.34 14.38 2.27
CA PRO A 372 -16.12 15.33 1.49
C PRO A 372 -17.10 14.58 0.57
N ALA A 373 -18.14 15.27 0.10
CA ALA A 373 -19.11 14.70 -0.86
C ALA A 373 -18.45 14.09 -2.10
N ARG A 374 -17.31 14.64 -2.51
CA ARG A 374 -16.46 14.14 -3.60
C ARG A 374 -15.13 13.67 -3.05
N PHE A 375 -14.85 12.39 -3.24
CA PHE A 375 -13.56 11.77 -2.96
C PHE A 375 -13.21 10.81 -4.10
N SER A 376 -11.94 10.74 -4.47
CA SER A 376 -11.45 9.86 -5.54
C SER A 376 -10.04 9.42 -5.23
N VAL A 377 -9.69 8.22 -5.68
CA VAL A 377 -8.33 7.66 -5.61
C VAL A 377 -7.65 7.58 -6.99
N SER A 378 -8.18 8.27 -8.00
CA SER A 378 -7.72 8.21 -9.39
C SER A 378 -6.23 8.53 -9.59
N GLY A 379 -5.66 9.44 -8.81
CA GLY A 379 -4.24 9.80 -8.92
C GLY A 379 -3.29 8.84 -8.18
N MET A 380 -3.79 7.91 -7.37
CA MET A 380 -3.01 6.91 -6.64
C MET A 380 -2.71 5.70 -7.55
N THR A 381 -1.90 5.93 -8.59
CA THR A 381 -1.71 4.94 -9.67
C THR A 381 -1.07 3.61 -9.24
N GLN A 382 -0.42 3.57 -8.07
CA GLN A 382 0.20 2.37 -7.50
C GLN A 382 -0.63 1.69 -6.41
N LEU A 383 -1.90 2.09 -6.23
CA LEU A 383 -2.74 1.61 -5.14
C LEU A 383 -3.01 0.10 -5.26
N GLN A 384 -2.70 -0.62 -4.19
CA GLN A 384 -2.88 -2.06 -4.03
C GLN A 384 -3.94 -2.38 -2.98
N VAL A 385 -4.05 -1.56 -1.93
CA VAL A 385 -4.99 -1.77 -0.83
C VAL A 385 -5.77 -0.49 -0.60
N LEU A 386 -7.10 -0.58 -0.72
CA LEU A 386 -8.03 0.48 -0.36
C LEU A 386 -9.00 -0.04 0.69
N ARG A 387 -8.98 0.57 1.88
CA ARG A 387 -9.97 0.32 2.94
C ARG A 387 -10.66 1.62 3.34
N LEU A 388 -11.94 1.70 3.05
CA LEU A 388 -12.83 2.81 3.39
C LEU A 388 -14.04 2.29 4.15
N GLY A 389 -13.82 1.37 5.09
CA GLY A 389 -14.88 0.79 5.91
C GLY A 389 -15.52 1.81 6.85
N ASN A 390 -16.85 1.73 6.99
CA ASN A 390 -17.64 2.55 7.91
C ASN A 390 -17.32 4.05 7.77
N THR A 391 -17.53 4.65 6.60
CA THR A 391 -17.23 6.07 6.33
C THR A 391 -18.52 6.89 6.15
N TYR A 392 -18.41 8.21 6.29
CA TYR A 392 -19.53 9.13 6.08
C TYR A 392 -19.18 10.29 5.16
N GLY A 393 -20.20 10.94 4.60
CA GLY A 393 -20.07 12.20 3.87
C GLY A 393 -19.84 12.07 2.37
N MET A 394 -19.43 10.90 1.85
CA MET A 394 -19.33 10.65 0.41
C MET A 394 -20.73 10.45 -0.20
N ALA A 395 -21.06 11.25 -1.22
CA ALA A 395 -22.33 11.11 -1.94
C ALA A 395 -22.29 9.99 -3.00
N ASP A 396 -21.11 9.74 -3.58
CA ASP A 396 -20.88 8.70 -4.59
C ASP A 396 -19.66 7.87 -4.21
N LEU A 397 -19.87 6.86 -3.35
CA LEU A 397 -18.82 5.94 -2.93
C LEU A 397 -18.42 4.97 -4.05
N ALA A 398 -19.34 4.62 -4.96
CA ALA A 398 -19.04 3.76 -6.10
C ALA A 398 -18.04 4.43 -7.06
N GLY A 399 -18.17 5.75 -7.25
CA GLY A 399 -17.28 6.57 -8.07
C GLY A 399 -15.85 6.74 -7.53
N VAL A 400 -15.58 6.41 -6.26
CA VAL A 400 -14.24 6.57 -5.65
C VAL A 400 -13.16 5.84 -6.45
N VAL A 401 -13.49 4.63 -6.93
CA VAL A 401 -12.57 3.74 -7.65
C VAL A 401 -12.68 3.82 -9.18
N ALA A 402 -13.68 4.55 -9.72
CA ALA A 402 -13.97 4.58 -11.16
C ALA A 402 -12.82 5.16 -12.00
N GLY A 403 -12.00 6.04 -11.40
CA GLY A 403 -10.86 6.69 -12.06
C GLY A 403 -9.52 5.97 -11.90
N LEU A 404 -9.47 4.77 -11.31
CA LEU A 404 -8.23 3.98 -11.21
C LEU A 404 -7.74 3.55 -12.61
N PRO A 405 -6.41 3.36 -12.79
CA PRO A 405 -5.84 2.95 -14.07
C PRO A 405 -6.38 1.60 -14.53
N SER A 406 -6.29 1.34 -15.84
CA SER A 406 -6.67 0.08 -16.46
C SER A 406 -5.46 -0.54 -17.18
N PRO A 407 -5.00 -1.74 -16.78
CA PRO A 407 -5.47 -2.54 -15.64
C PRO A 407 -5.09 -1.91 -14.28
N SER A 408 -5.93 -2.14 -13.27
CA SER A 408 -5.67 -1.66 -11.91
C SER A 408 -4.74 -2.62 -11.17
N ARG A 409 -3.91 -2.08 -10.26
CA ARG A 409 -3.05 -2.83 -9.34
C ARG A 409 -3.74 -3.22 -8.04
N LEU A 410 -5.02 -2.87 -7.88
CA LEU A 410 -5.77 -3.07 -6.65
C LEU A 410 -5.96 -4.56 -6.36
N GLN A 411 -5.52 -4.99 -5.17
CA GLN A 411 -5.61 -6.34 -4.65
C GLN A 411 -6.64 -6.46 -3.53
N VAL A 412 -6.86 -5.39 -2.77
CA VAL A 412 -7.83 -5.34 -1.67
C VAL A 412 -8.73 -4.13 -1.85
N LEU A 413 -10.03 -4.37 -1.98
CA LEU A 413 -11.06 -3.36 -1.91
C LEU A 413 -12.00 -3.69 -0.75
N ASP A 414 -11.97 -2.87 0.29
CA ASP A 414 -12.82 -2.98 1.46
C ASP A 414 -13.63 -1.71 1.65
N LEU A 415 -14.94 -1.82 1.44
CA LEU A 415 -15.92 -0.75 1.62
C LEU A 415 -17.00 -1.16 2.63
N HIS A 416 -16.73 -2.09 3.54
CA HIS A 416 -17.74 -2.64 4.46
C HIS A 416 -18.42 -1.54 5.30
N LYS A 417 -19.66 -1.80 5.75
CA LYS A 417 -20.45 -0.90 6.62
C LYS A 417 -20.69 0.52 6.06
N ASN A 418 -20.61 0.70 4.74
CA ASN A 418 -21.08 1.91 4.07
C ASN A 418 -22.49 1.70 3.53
N ASN A 419 -23.49 1.69 4.40
CA ASN A 419 -24.89 1.37 4.04
C ASN A 419 -25.53 2.33 3.00
N SER A 420 -24.93 3.49 2.78
CA SER A 420 -25.35 4.46 1.76
C SER A 420 -24.78 4.19 0.36
N LEU A 421 -24.00 3.12 0.16
CA LEU A 421 -23.42 2.80 -1.15
C LEU A 421 -24.52 2.53 -2.18
N LEU A 422 -25.45 1.61 -1.87
CA LEU A 422 -26.63 1.19 -2.67
C LEU A 422 -26.33 0.61 -4.08
N VAL A 423 -25.31 1.12 -4.75
CA VAL A 423 -24.82 0.73 -6.07
C VAL A 423 -23.42 0.17 -5.91
N ALA A 424 -23.22 -1.07 -6.33
CA ALA A 424 -21.91 -1.72 -6.24
C ALA A 424 -20.89 -1.05 -7.19
N PRO A 425 -19.61 -0.96 -6.79
CA PRO A 425 -18.54 -0.48 -7.67
C PRO A 425 -18.35 -1.41 -8.88
N ASP A 426 -17.92 -0.87 -10.02
CA ASP A 426 -17.47 -1.69 -11.15
C ASP A 426 -16.03 -2.15 -10.89
N ILE A 427 -15.85 -3.48 -10.80
CA ILE A 427 -14.55 -4.11 -10.54
C ILE A 427 -13.95 -4.78 -11.78
N THR A 428 -14.57 -4.62 -12.96
CA THR A 428 -14.13 -5.26 -14.22
C THR A 428 -12.65 -5.02 -14.55
N ARG A 429 -12.10 -3.86 -14.15
CA ARG A 429 -10.71 -3.46 -14.40
C ARG A 429 -9.72 -3.90 -13.31
N MET A 430 -10.19 -4.51 -12.23
CA MET A 430 -9.40 -4.92 -11.06
C MET A 430 -8.96 -6.39 -11.20
N THR A 431 -8.16 -6.68 -12.23
CA THR A 431 -7.74 -8.06 -12.57
C THR A 431 -6.85 -8.71 -11.52
N GLU A 432 -6.27 -7.91 -10.63
CA GLU A 432 -5.40 -8.35 -9.52
C GLU A 432 -6.14 -8.48 -8.18
N LEU A 433 -7.47 -8.27 -8.16
CA LEU A 433 -8.26 -8.25 -6.93
C LEU A 433 -8.30 -9.64 -6.28
N ARG A 434 -7.88 -9.69 -5.01
CA ARG A 434 -7.87 -10.89 -4.15
C ARG A 434 -8.90 -10.82 -3.05
N VAL A 435 -9.17 -9.63 -2.52
CA VAL A 435 -10.12 -9.42 -1.44
C VAL A 435 -11.13 -8.35 -1.86
N LEU A 436 -12.41 -8.71 -1.82
CA LEU A 436 -13.52 -7.80 -1.96
C LEU A 436 -14.45 -7.91 -0.76
N ASP A 437 -14.56 -6.84 0.02
CA ASP A 437 -15.49 -6.74 1.14
C ASP A 437 -16.46 -5.58 0.93
N LEU A 438 -17.73 -5.94 0.69
CA LEU A 438 -18.86 -5.01 0.55
C LEU A 438 -19.94 -5.34 1.60
N THR A 439 -19.57 -5.96 2.72
CA THR A 439 -20.51 -6.38 3.77
C THR A 439 -21.28 -5.18 4.32
N GLY A 440 -22.60 -5.28 4.41
CA GLY A 440 -23.44 -4.23 5.00
C GLY A 440 -23.39 -2.89 4.26
N THR A 441 -23.31 -2.92 2.92
CA THR A 441 -23.25 -1.70 2.09
C THR A 441 -24.59 -1.32 1.45
N GLY A 442 -25.62 -2.13 1.66
CA GLY A 442 -26.97 -1.88 1.14
C GLY A 442 -27.10 -2.11 -0.36
N ILE A 443 -26.10 -2.74 -1.00
CA ILE A 443 -26.18 -3.07 -2.41
C ILE A 443 -27.26 -4.13 -2.65
N ASN A 444 -27.95 -4.01 -3.79
CA ASN A 444 -28.99 -4.94 -4.22
C ASN A 444 -28.68 -5.62 -5.57
N ARG A 445 -27.54 -5.29 -6.15
CA ARG A 445 -27.00 -5.87 -7.39
C ARG A 445 -25.54 -6.19 -7.18
N LEU A 446 -25.07 -7.23 -7.85
CA LEU A 446 -23.67 -7.62 -7.83
C LEU A 446 -22.79 -6.56 -8.52
N PRO A 447 -21.53 -6.38 -8.09
CA PRO A 447 -20.53 -5.56 -8.77
C PRO A 447 -20.38 -5.91 -10.25
N GLY A 448 -20.16 -4.91 -11.10
CA GLY A 448 -19.78 -5.13 -12.50
C GLY A 448 -18.49 -5.94 -12.58
N GLY A 449 -18.46 -7.00 -13.40
CA GLY A 449 -17.32 -7.90 -13.53
C GLY A 449 -17.28 -9.05 -12.52
N LEU A 450 -18.15 -9.07 -11.50
CA LEU A 450 -18.28 -10.19 -10.57
C LEU A 450 -19.20 -11.28 -11.14
N GLY A 451 -18.76 -12.54 -11.14
CA GLY A 451 -19.57 -13.68 -11.58
C GLY A 451 -19.68 -13.84 -13.10
N ALA A 452 -18.76 -13.27 -13.88
CA ALA A 452 -18.66 -13.54 -15.30
C ALA A 452 -18.12 -14.96 -15.54
N ASP A 453 -18.97 -15.86 -16.04
CA ASP A 453 -18.67 -17.31 -16.20
C ASP A 453 -17.42 -17.62 -17.03
N ASN A 454 -16.97 -16.69 -17.88
CA ASN A 454 -15.88 -16.87 -18.83
C ASN A 454 -14.54 -16.26 -18.38
N ALA A 455 -14.47 -15.65 -17.19
CA ALA A 455 -13.27 -14.96 -16.71
C ALA A 455 -12.73 -15.61 -15.43
N ARG A 456 -11.43 -15.98 -15.44
CA ARG A 456 -10.74 -16.44 -14.23
C ARG A 456 -10.52 -15.26 -13.28
N SER A 457 -11.05 -15.39 -12.07
CA SER A 457 -10.87 -14.42 -10.99
C SER A 457 -9.69 -14.82 -10.10
N ARG A 458 -8.96 -13.82 -9.57
CA ARG A 458 -7.93 -13.99 -8.53
C ARG A 458 -8.50 -13.82 -7.11
N LEU A 459 -9.82 -13.67 -6.97
CA LEU A 459 -10.47 -13.51 -5.67
C LEU A 459 -10.23 -14.73 -4.78
N GLU A 460 -9.71 -14.45 -3.59
CA GLU A 460 -9.49 -15.40 -2.49
C GLU A 460 -10.53 -15.19 -1.39
N VAL A 461 -10.99 -13.95 -1.18
CA VAL A 461 -12.00 -13.60 -0.17
C VAL A 461 -13.06 -12.72 -0.82
N LEU A 462 -14.31 -13.18 -0.76
CA LEU A 462 -15.47 -12.43 -1.22
C LEU A 462 -16.50 -12.32 -0.09
N ARG A 463 -16.71 -11.11 0.43
CA ARG A 463 -17.72 -10.83 1.46
C ARG A 463 -18.75 -9.84 0.95
N LEU A 464 -19.99 -10.33 0.85
CA LEU A 464 -21.15 -9.57 0.41
C LEU A 464 -22.31 -9.72 1.41
N GLY A 465 -22.04 -10.17 2.64
CA GLY A 465 -23.05 -10.37 3.66
C GLY A 465 -23.80 -9.09 4.03
N ASP A 466 -24.95 -9.22 4.70
CA ASP A 466 -25.81 -8.10 5.13
C ASP A 466 -26.23 -7.15 3.98
N ASN A 467 -26.45 -7.70 2.79
CA ASN A 467 -26.94 -6.98 1.60
C ASN A 467 -28.27 -7.56 1.10
N ALA A 468 -28.97 -6.86 0.20
CA ALA A 468 -30.26 -7.33 -0.32
C ALA A 468 -30.13 -7.87 -1.75
N LEU A 469 -29.17 -8.77 -1.99
CA LEU A 469 -28.76 -9.20 -3.33
C LEU A 469 -29.83 -10.04 -4.05
N SER A 470 -30.57 -10.90 -3.32
CA SER A 470 -31.54 -11.87 -3.85
C SER A 470 -30.95 -12.95 -4.77
N VAL A 471 -29.86 -12.67 -5.48
CA VAL A 471 -29.13 -13.57 -6.38
C VAL A 471 -27.65 -13.60 -5.99
N ALA A 472 -27.08 -14.80 -5.92
CA ALA A 472 -25.67 -15.01 -5.65
C ALA A 472 -24.81 -14.86 -6.93
N PRO A 473 -23.51 -14.48 -6.83
CA PRO A 473 -22.62 -14.53 -7.97
C PRO A 473 -22.34 -15.98 -8.40
N SER A 474 -22.14 -16.20 -9.70
CA SER A 474 -21.57 -17.47 -10.20
C SER A 474 -20.12 -17.59 -9.74
N LEU A 475 -19.76 -18.76 -9.22
CA LEU A 475 -18.42 -19.05 -8.72
C LEU A 475 -17.55 -19.86 -9.69
N LYS A 476 -18.07 -20.23 -10.87
CA LYS A 476 -17.40 -21.12 -11.85
C LYS A 476 -16.00 -20.68 -12.26
N GLY A 477 -15.72 -19.38 -12.23
CA GLY A 477 -14.40 -18.78 -12.55
C GLY A 477 -13.53 -18.42 -11.35
N MET A 478 -13.98 -18.67 -10.11
CA MET A 478 -13.31 -18.23 -8.87
C MET A 478 -12.49 -19.35 -8.22
N THR A 479 -11.57 -19.95 -8.98
CA THR A 479 -10.79 -21.13 -8.54
C THR A 479 -9.82 -20.85 -7.39
N ALA A 480 -9.53 -19.58 -7.10
CA ALA A 480 -8.68 -19.18 -5.97
C ALA A 480 -9.49 -18.91 -4.68
N LEU A 481 -10.83 -18.99 -4.72
CA LEU A 481 -11.69 -18.55 -3.62
C LEU A 481 -11.55 -19.46 -2.40
N GLN A 482 -11.16 -18.86 -1.29
CA GLN A 482 -10.99 -19.53 0.00
C GLN A 482 -12.17 -19.25 0.94
N GLU A 483 -12.68 -18.02 0.92
CA GLU A 483 -13.75 -17.55 1.80
C GLU A 483 -14.84 -16.86 0.99
N LEU A 484 -16.08 -17.30 1.19
CA LEU A 484 -17.28 -16.67 0.66
C LEU A 484 -18.24 -16.36 1.81
N ASP A 485 -18.57 -15.08 2.00
CA ASP A 485 -19.64 -14.64 2.88
C ASP A 485 -20.78 -14.02 2.07
N LEU A 486 -21.93 -14.70 2.11
CA LEU A 486 -23.21 -14.29 1.55
C LEU A 486 -24.31 -14.37 2.63
N SER A 487 -23.95 -14.26 3.90
CA SER A 487 -24.92 -14.31 5.00
C SER A 487 -25.89 -13.13 4.95
N ASN A 488 -27.15 -13.36 5.33
CA ASN A 488 -28.18 -12.33 5.33
C ASN A 488 -28.32 -11.59 3.98
N ALA A 489 -28.13 -12.30 2.86
CA ALA A 489 -28.15 -11.75 1.50
C ALA A 489 -29.52 -11.86 0.79
N ARG A 490 -30.52 -12.43 1.49
CA ARG A 490 -31.87 -12.75 0.98
C ARG A 490 -31.88 -13.75 -0.18
N LEU A 491 -30.93 -14.66 -0.24
CA LEU A 491 -30.82 -15.65 -1.31
C LEU A 491 -31.91 -16.72 -1.18
N ASP A 492 -32.66 -16.95 -2.25
CA ASP A 492 -33.68 -18.00 -2.31
C ASP A 492 -33.11 -19.36 -2.79
N SER A 493 -31.91 -19.36 -3.37
CA SER A 493 -31.25 -20.54 -3.92
C SER A 493 -29.77 -20.61 -3.53
N PHE A 494 -29.23 -21.83 -3.55
CA PHE A 494 -27.82 -22.08 -3.29
C PHE A 494 -26.94 -21.54 -4.44
N PRO A 495 -25.76 -20.95 -4.16
CA PRO A 495 -24.90 -20.38 -5.21
C PRO A 495 -24.43 -21.43 -6.22
N GLU A 496 -24.39 -21.05 -7.50
CA GLU A 496 -23.84 -21.90 -8.56
C GLU A 496 -22.30 -21.88 -8.55
N GLY A 497 -21.68 -23.02 -8.87
CA GLY A 497 -20.21 -23.14 -8.98
C GLY A 497 -19.52 -23.49 -7.67
N ILE A 498 -20.27 -23.79 -6.61
CA ILE A 498 -19.74 -24.41 -5.39
C ILE A 498 -19.27 -25.83 -5.71
N THR A 499 -18.05 -26.18 -5.30
CA THR A 499 -17.44 -27.51 -5.48
C THR A 499 -16.78 -27.99 -4.18
N SER A 500 -16.10 -29.13 -4.21
CA SER A 500 -15.22 -29.59 -3.13
C SER A 500 -14.06 -28.60 -2.85
N GLU A 501 -13.67 -27.80 -3.83
CA GLU A 501 -12.54 -26.85 -3.76
C GLU A 501 -12.98 -25.39 -3.65
N ILE A 502 -14.23 -25.05 -4.02
CA ILE A 502 -14.73 -23.68 -4.09
C ILE A 502 -15.96 -23.52 -3.18
N PRO A 503 -15.91 -22.69 -2.13
CA PRO A 503 -14.71 -22.07 -1.56
C PRO A 503 -13.85 -23.09 -0.80
N ALA A 504 -12.53 -22.88 -0.74
CA ALA A 504 -11.60 -23.87 -0.18
C ALA A 504 -11.70 -24.03 1.35
N LYS A 505 -12.15 -23.00 2.08
CA LYS A 505 -12.12 -22.99 3.56
C LYS A 505 -13.46 -22.66 4.19
N VAL A 506 -14.11 -21.57 3.78
CA VAL A 506 -15.27 -21.01 4.48
C VAL A 506 -16.38 -20.66 3.48
N LEU A 507 -17.60 -21.13 3.76
CA LEU A 507 -18.82 -20.74 3.08
C LEU A 507 -19.86 -20.30 4.11
N ASN A 508 -20.13 -19.01 4.20
CA ASN A 508 -21.17 -18.48 5.07
C ASN A 508 -22.40 -18.11 4.24
N LEU A 509 -23.47 -18.90 4.38
CA LEU A 509 -24.78 -18.69 3.78
C LEU A 509 -25.87 -18.51 4.84
N ALA A 510 -25.50 -18.20 6.08
CA ALA A 510 -26.43 -18.08 7.18
C ALA A 510 -27.52 -17.02 6.93
N ASN A 511 -28.70 -17.21 7.53
CA ASN A 511 -29.82 -16.27 7.51
C ASN A 511 -30.26 -15.87 6.09
N ASN A 512 -30.32 -16.84 5.18
CA ASN A 512 -30.90 -16.68 3.84
C ASN A 512 -32.28 -17.37 3.77
N ARG A 513 -32.80 -17.54 2.55
CA ARG A 513 -34.11 -18.15 2.27
C ARG A 513 -33.95 -19.46 1.48
N ILE A 514 -32.79 -20.11 1.63
CA ILE A 514 -32.46 -21.34 0.92
C ILE A 514 -33.31 -22.50 1.47
N SER A 515 -34.05 -23.16 0.60
CA SER A 515 -34.97 -24.25 0.97
C SER A 515 -34.40 -25.65 0.73
N SER A 516 -33.37 -25.76 -0.11
CA SER A 516 -32.72 -27.03 -0.50
C SER A 516 -31.24 -26.83 -0.82
N ILE A 517 -30.47 -27.91 -0.69
CA ILE A 517 -29.03 -27.97 -0.98
C ILE A 517 -28.83 -28.89 -2.20
N PRO A 518 -28.21 -28.42 -3.30
CA PRO A 518 -27.96 -29.26 -4.47
C PRO A 518 -27.16 -30.52 -4.15
N GLU A 519 -27.46 -31.64 -4.82
CA GLU A 519 -26.78 -32.93 -4.60
C GLU A 519 -25.28 -32.88 -4.90
N SER A 520 -24.88 -32.00 -5.83
CA SER A 520 -23.47 -31.81 -6.22
C SER A 520 -22.59 -31.16 -5.15
N VAL A 521 -23.18 -30.60 -4.09
CA VAL A 521 -22.45 -29.86 -3.05
C VAL A 521 -21.99 -30.79 -1.93
N GLU A 522 -20.69 -30.92 -1.73
CA GLU A 522 -20.18 -31.64 -0.56
C GLU A 522 -20.28 -30.77 0.70
N LEU A 523 -21.03 -31.23 1.70
CA LEU A 523 -21.15 -30.55 3.00
C LEU A 523 -19.94 -30.89 3.87
N ARG A 524 -19.23 -29.86 4.30
CA ARG A 524 -17.96 -29.97 5.03
C ARG A 524 -17.83 -28.90 6.11
N ALA A 525 -16.87 -29.08 7.01
CA ALA A 525 -16.56 -28.09 8.03
C ALA A 525 -16.24 -26.72 7.40
N GLY A 526 -16.67 -25.64 8.06
CA GLY A 526 -16.54 -24.27 7.55
C GLY A 526 -17.72 -23.79 6.70
N PHE A 527 -18.70 -24.67 6.43
CA PHE A 527 -19.98 -24.27 5.85
C PHE A 527 -20.94 -23.86 6.97
N ASN A 528 -21.67 -22.77 6.76
CA ASN A 528 -22.67 -22.26 7.69
C ASN A 528 -23.97 -21.95 6.93
N LEU A 529 -25.01 -22.72 7.22
CA LEU A 529 -26.36 -22.63 6.66
C LEU A 529 -27.41 -22.29 7.71
N ILE A 530 -26.99 -21.92 8.93
CA ILE A 530 -27.89 -21.59 10.04
C ILE A 530 -28.90 -20.51 9.64
N GLY A 531 -30.15 -20.65 10.06
CA GLY A 531 -31.19 -19.65 9.79
C GLY A 531 -31.76 -19.68 8.37
N ASN A 532 -31.53 -20.76 7.61
CA ASN A 532 -32.21 -21.02 6.35
C ASN A 532 -33.44 -21.93 6.53
N PRO A 533 -34.54 -21.72 5.76
CA PRO A 533 -35.74 -22.56 5.81
C PRO A 533 -35.56 -23.86 5.01
N ILE A 534 -34.54 -24.66 5.33
CA ILE A 534 -34.26 -25.92 4.64
C ILE A 534 -35.33 -26.95 5.02
N THR A 535 -36.18 -27.30 4.06
CA THR A 535 -37.31 -28.23 4.25
C THR A 535 -37.20 -29.50 3.41
N ASP A 536 -36.32 -29.50 2.41
CA ASP A 536 -36.11 -30.66 1.54
C ASP A 536 -35.56 -31.88 2.34
N PRO A 537 -36.25 -33.05 2.31
CA PRO A 537 -35.81 -34.23 3.06
C PRO A 537 -34.42 -34.76 2.67
N ALA A 538 -33.98 -34.62 1.42
CA ALA A 538 -32.67 -35.09 1.00
C ALA A 538 -31.55 -34.23 1.59
N SER A 539 -31.74 -32.91 1.59
CA SER A 539 -30.86 -31.91 2.21
C SER A 539 -30.74 -32.14 3.72
N LEU A 540 -31.87 -32.35 4.41
CA LEU A 540 -31.88 -32.62 5.85
C LEU A 540 -31.10 -33.90 6.22
N ARG A 541 -31.28 -35.00 5.47
CA ARG A 541 -30.51 -36.23 5.68
C ARG A 541 -29.00 -36.01 5.51
N ARG A 542 -28.61 -35.24 4.49
CA ARG A 542 -27.20 -34.90 4.24
C ARG A 542 -26.60 -34.01 5.32
N LEU A 543 -27.36 -33.04 5.84
CA LEU A 543 -26.93 -32.21 6.98
C LEU A 543 -26.72 -33.05 8.24
N ILE A 544 -27.64 -33.97 8.56
CA ILE A 544 -27.50 -34.89 9.70
C ILE A 544 -26.23 -35.73 9.54
N HIS A 545 -26.01 -36.31 8.36
CA HIS A 545 -24.80 -37.09 8.09
C HIS A 545 -23.54 -36.24 8.22
N ALA A 546 -23.52 -35.06 7.61
CA ALA A 546 -22.38 -34.15 7.68
C ALA A 546 -22.05 -33.74 9.12
N ARG A 547 -23.07 -33.46 9.95
CA ARG A 547 -22.90 -33.19 11.39
C ARG A 547 -22.26 -34.37 12.12
N ILE A 548 -22.73 -35.60 11.85
CA ILE A 548 -22.18 -36.82 12.46
C ILE A 548 -20.72 -37.02 12.06
N THR A 549 -20.38 -36.80 10.79
CA THR A 549 -19.01 -37.01 10.27
C THR A 549 -18.04 -35.93 10.72
N THR A 550 -18.47 -34.66 10.71
CA THR A 550 -17.59 -33.51 10.97
C THR A 550 -17.54 -33.09 12.43
N GLY A 551 -18.56 -33.43 13.23
CA GLY A 551 -18.71 -32.96 14.60
C GLY A 551 -19.06 -31.46 14.72
N THR A 552 -19.31 -30.78 13.60
CA THR A 552 -19.66 -29.36 13.54
C THR A 552 -21.11 -29.16 13.10
N ASP A 553 -21.78 -28.16 13.67
CA ASP A 553 -23.06 -27.69 13.15
C ASP A 553 -22.83 -26.88 11.88
N ILE A 554 -23.28 -27.43 10.75
CA ILE A 554 -23.23 -26.84 9.40
C ILE A 554 -24.55 -26.13 9.11
#